data_AF-A0A2K1L0K5-F1
#
_entry.id   AF-A0A2K1L0K5-F1
#
_cell.length_a   1.000
_cell.length_b   1.000
_cell.length_c   1.000
_cell.angle_alpha   90.00
_cell.angle_beta   90.00
_cell.angle_gamma   90.00
#
_symmetry.space_group_name_H-M   'P 1'
#
loop_
_entity.id
_entity.type
_entity.pdbx_description
1 polymer ?
#
loop_
_entity_poly.entity_id
_entity_poly.type
_entity_poly.pdbx_seq_one_letter_code
_entity_poly.pdbx_strand_id
1 'polypeptide(L)'
;MAKPKNGKKTLDSCVIKGTRKIVKVGDTVLMRSEDADKPPYIAKVEKIEGDSRGNVKVRVRWYYRPEESMSGRKQFHGQKEVFLSDHYDVQSADTIEGKCIVHSFKNYTKLETVSAEDYFCRFEYKATTGGFTPDRVAVYCKCEMPYNPDHVMLECNSCKDWFHRHCVGLSEEQVKHVDRYICPTCAPETVKKSNGSSHKTPDAKPDLKRQRR
;
A
#
# COMPACT_ATOMS: atom_id res chain seq x y z
N MET A 1 -15.71 -13.92 49.76
CA MET A 1 -14.76 -12.85 49.41
C MET A 1 -14.84 -12.59 47.91
N ALA A 2 -15.36 -11.43 47.50
CA ALA A 2 -15.40 -11.05 46.08
C ALA A 2 -13.98 -10.64 45.65
N LYS A 3 -13.44 -11.29 44.61
CA LYS A 3 -12.16 -10.89 44.01
C LYS A 3 -12.29 -9.44 43.51
N PRO A 4 -11.32 -8.54 43.78
CA PRO A 4 -11.38 -7.17 43.28
C PRO A 4 -11.40 -7.23 41.74
N LYS A 5 -12.37 -6.53 41.13
CA LYS A 5 -12.40 -6.33 39.68
C LYS A 5 -11.15 -5.54 39.33
N ASN A 6 -10.13 -6.21 38.77
CA ASN A 6 -8.92 -5.54 38.27
C ASN A 6 -9.35 -4.44 37.31
N GLY A 7 -9.17 -3.18 37.72
CA GLY A 7 -9.59 -2.00 36.97
C GLY A 7 -8.71 -1.83 35.74
N LYS A 8 -9.14 -2.38 34.60
CA LYS A 8 -8.59 -2.00 33.30
C LYS A 8 -8.94 -0.54 33.03
N LYS A 9 -7.93 0.29 32.77
CA LYS A 9 -8.11 1.70 32.41
C LYS A 9 -7.79 1.89 30.93
N THR A 10 -8.67 2.58 30.20
CA THR A 10 -8.37 2.98 28.81
C THR A 10 -7.35 4.12 28.83
N LEU A 11 -6.36 4.05 27.94
CA LEU A 11 -5.28 5.03 27.83
C LEU A 11 -5.35 5.71 26.45
N ASP A 12 -4.96 6.97 26.39
CA ASP A 12 -4.89 7.71 25.12
C ASP A 12 -3.61 7.43 24.33
N SER A 13 -2.56 6.96 25.02
CA SER A 13 -1.25 6.70 24.43
C SER A 13 -0.42 5.70 25.24
N CYS A 14 0.62 5.15 24.62
CA CYS A 14 1.70 4.40 25.27
C CYS A 14 3.06 4.78 24.66
N VAL A 15 4.15 4.52 25.41
CA VAL A 15 5.52 4.74 24.93
C VAL A 15 6.09 3.41 24.45
N ILE A 16 6.72 3.41 23.27
CA ILE A 16 7.41 2.23 22.76
C ILE A 16 8.62 1.95 23.67
N LYS A 17 8.66 0.75 24.25
CA LYS A 17 9.69 0.33 25.20
C LYS A 17 11.09 0.53 24.64
N GLY A 18 11.99 1.09 25.45
CA GLY A 18 13.36 1.40 25.04
C GLY A 18 13.50 2.64 24.17
N THR A 19 12.41 3.37 23.90
CA THR A 19 12.45 4.61 23.10
C THR A 19 11.67 5.74 23.78
N ARG A 20 11.70 6.94 23.20
CA ARG A 20 10.84 8.08 23.58
C ARG A 20 9.64 8.27 22.63
N LYS A 21 9.39 7.32 21.72
CA LYS A 21 8.33 7.45 20.72
C LYS A 21 6.97 7.12 21.36
N ILE A 22 6.00 8.01 21.17
CA ILE A 22 4.64 7.88 21.67
C ILE A 22 3.73 7.31 20.57
N VAL A 23 2.97 6.28 20.91
CA VAL A 23 1.93 5.66 20.09
C VAL A 23 0.56 6.03 20.65
N LYS A 24 -0.36 6.44 19.77
CA LYS A 24 -1.74 6.82 20.09
C LYS A 24 -2.72 5.91 19.35
N VAL A 25 -3.98 5.90 19.80
CA VAL A 25 -5.07 5.27 19.05
C VAL A 25 -5.16 5.90 17.65
N GLY A 26 -5.30 5.06 16.63
CA GLY A 26 -5.30 5.44 15.22
C GLY A 26 -3.93 5.36 14.53
N ASP A 27 -2.83 5.34 15.28
CA ASP A 27 -1.50 5.16 14.71
C ASP A 27 -1.32 3.78 14.06
N THR A 28 -0.51 3.73 13.02
CA THR A 28 0.00 2.49 12.44
C THR A 28 1.40 2.17 12.97
N VAL A 29 1.60 0.91 13.32
CA VAL A 29 2.81 0.44 14.01
C VAL A 29 3.36 -0.83 13.36
N LEU A 30 4.67 -1.00 13.53
CA LEU A 30 5.37 -2.26 13.27
C LEU A 30 5.39 -3.06 14.56
N MET A 31 4.96 -4.31 14.48
CA MET A 31 4.91 -5.26 15.59
C MET A 31 5.82 -6.44 15.30
N ARG A 32 6.56 -6.86 16.32
CA ARG A 32 7.50 -7.97 16.22
C ARG A 32 6.85 -9.23 15.67
N SER A 33 7.50 -9.86 14.70
CA SER A 33 7.13 -11.18 14.21
C SER A 33 7.51 -12.27 15.22
N GLU A 34 6.73 -13.35 15.26
CA GLU A 34 7.08 -14.55 16.05
C GLU A 34 8.33 -15.25 15.48
N ASP A 35 8.55 -15.09 14.19
CA ASP A 35 9.68 -15.62 13.43
C ASP A 35 10.63 -14.46 13.06
N ALA A 36 11.88 -14.55 13.49
CA ALA A 36 12.90 -13.51 13.29
C ALA A 36 13.31 -13.34 11.81
N ASP A 37 13.07 -14.37 10.98
CA ASP A 37 13.37 -14.31 9.54
C ASP A 37 12.25 -13.62 8.75
N LYS A 38 11.10 -13.34 9.39
CA LYS A 38 9.96 -12.65 8.77
C LYS A 38 9.98 -11.16 9.10
N PRO A 39 9.52 -10.31 8.16
CA PRO A 39 9.39 -8.88 8.44
C PRO A 39 8.38 -8.64 9.57
N PRO A 40 8.50 -7.52 10.30
CA PRO A 40 7.51 -7.16 11.31
C PRO A 40 6.11 -7.02 10.69
N TYR A 41 5.11 -7.40 11.48
CA TYR A 41 3.71 -7.22 11.16
C TYR A 41 3.33 -5.74 11.19
N ILE A 42 2.34 -5.36 10.39
CA ILE A 42 1.84 -3.98 10.36
C ILE A 42 0.43 -3.98 10.96
N ALA A 43 0.18 -3.07 11.89
CA ALA A 43 -1.11 -3.01 12.58
C ALA A 43 -1.56 -1.57 12.80
N LYS A 44 -2.88 -1.36 12.80
CA LYS A 44 -3.50 -0.13 13.28
C LYS A 44 -3.89 -0.29 14.74
N VAL A 45 -3.51 0.67 15.58
CA VAL A 45 -3.90 0.68 17.00
C VAL A 45 -5.34 1.16 17.12
N GLU A 46 -6.23 0.29 17.61
CA GLU A 46 -7.65 0.56 17.76
C GLU A 46 -8.02 0.95 19.21
N LYS A 47 -7.28 0.42 20.20
CA LYS A 47 -7.46 0.76 21.62
C LYS A 47 -6.20 0.50 22.41
N ILE A 48 -5.97 1.27 23.46
CA ILE A 48 -4.87 1.05 24.42
C ILE A 48 -5.48 0.89 25.82
N GLU A 49 -5.10 -0.16 26.53
CA GLU A 49 -5.57 -0.45 27.89
C GLU A 49 -4.38 -0.73 28.83
N GLY A 50 -4.37 -0.09 29.99
CA GLY A 50 -3.45 -0.37 31.07
C GLY A 50 -4.13 -1.18 32.18
N ASP A 51 -3.36 -2.05 32.84
CA ASP A 51 -3.76 -2.66 34.11
C ASP A 51 -3.13 -1.96 35.32
N SER A 52 -3.57 -2.33 36.52
CA SER A 52 -3.07 -1.76 37.78
C SER A 52 -1.61 -2.11 38.08
N ARG A 53 -0.98 -3.01 37.31
CA ARG A 53 0.42 -3.42 37.45
C ARG A 53 1.33 -2.68 36.46
N GLY A 54 0.77 -1.76 35.66
CA GLY A 54 1.49 -1.01 34.64
C GLY A 54 1.70 -1.78 33.33
N ASN A 55 1.10 -2.97 33.16
CA ASN A 55 1.15 -3.65 31.87
C ASN A 55 0.20 -2.95 30.91
N VAL A 56 0.67 -2.71 29.69
CA VAL A 56 -0.12 -2.09 28.63
C VAL A 56 -0.40 -3.09 27.53
N LYS A 57 -1.68 -3.23 27.19
CA LYS A 57 -2.16 -4.01 26.06
C LYS A 57 -2.75 -3.08 25.00
N VAL A 58 -2.58 -3.45 23.75
CA VAL A 58 -3.11 -2.76 22.59
C VAL A 58 -4.06 -3.67 21.84
N ARG A 59 -5.29 -3.22 21.59
CA ARG A 59 -6.17 -3.84 20.61
C ARG A 59 -5.77 -3.30 19.24
N VAL A 60 -5.50 -4.19 18.31
CA VAL A 60 -5.00 -3.85 16.99
C VAL A 60 -5.89 -4.44 15.90
N ARG A 61 -5.82 -3.83 14.71
CA ARG A 61 -6.38 -4.34 13.46
C ARG A 61 -5.23 -4.59 12.49
N TRP A 62 -5.10 -5.82 12.02
CA TRP A 62 -3.94 -6.25 11.24
C TRP A 62 -4.01 -5.79 9.79
N TYR A 63 -2.87 -5.35 9.27
CA TYR A 63 -2.62 -5.24 7.85
C TYR A 63 -1.89 -6.48 7.35
N TYR A 64 -2.36 -7.05 6.25
CA TYR A 64 -1.74 -8.20 5.60
C TYR A 64 -0.91 -7.73 4.42
N ARG A 65 0.29 -8.27 4.27
CA ARG A 65 1.08 -8.13 3.06
C ARG A 65 0.49 -9.02 1.95
N PRO A 66 0.70 -8.69 0.66
CA PRO A 66 0.27 -9.52 -0.45
C PRO A 66 0.65 -11.00 -0.33
N GLU A 67 1.85 -11.28 0.16
CA GLU A 67 2.40 -12.62 0.39
C GLU A 67 1.64 -13.41 1.45
N GLU A 68 1.00 -12.72 2.39
CA GLU A 68 0.25 -13.31 3.50
C GLU A 68 -1.22 -13.55 3.14
N SER A 69 -1.68 -13.05 1.99
CA SER A 69 -3.05 -13.27 1.51
C SER A 69 -3.23 -14.68 0.96
N MET A 70 -4.44 -15.23 1.03
CA MET A 70 -4.77 -16.56 0.49
C MET A 70 -4.45 -16.69 -1.01
N SER A 71 -4.54 -15.61 -1.77
CA SER A 71 -4.21 -15.60 -3.20
C SER A 71 -2.73 -15.32 -3.50
N GLY A 72 -1.94 -15.00 -2.49
CA GLY A 72 -0.56 -14.53 -2.65
C GLY A 72 -0.42 -13.20 -3.39
N ARG A 73 0.84 -12.82 -3.66
CA ARG A 73 1.17 -11.60 -4.40
C ARG A 73 0.80 -11.74 -5.87
N LYS A 74 0.12 -10.73 -6.41
CA LYS A 74 -0.20 -10.57 -7.83
C LYS A 74 0.67 -9.49 -8.47
N GLN A 75 0.81 -9.49 -9.80
CA GLN A 75 1.68 -8.56 -10.53
C GLN A 75 1.33 -7.08 -10.34
N PHE A 76 0.06 -6.77 -10.04
CA PHE A 76 -0.38 -5.38 -9.81
C PHE A 76 -0.17 -4.91 -8.37
N HIS A 77 0.23 -5.80 -7.45
CA HIS A 77 0.48 -5.42 -6.06
C HIS A 77 1.83 -4.71 -5.93
N GLY A 78 1.83 -3.54 -5.31
CA GLY A 78 3.05 -2.78 -5.03
C GLY A 78 3.89 -3.40 -3.90
N GLN A 79 5.19 -3.12 -3.87
CA GLN A 79 6.14 -3.59 -2.86
C GLN A 79 5.76 -3.10 -1.46
N LYS A 80 5.28 -1.86 -1.37
CA LYS A 80 4.81 -1.22 -0.13
C LYS A 80 3.30 -1.37 0.12
N GLU A 81 2.63 -2.25 -0.65
CA GLU A 81 1.20 -2.47 -0.51
C GLU A 81 0.88 -3.36 0.69
N VAL A 82 -0.18 -3.00 1.41
CA VAL A 82 -0.76 -3.81 2.48
C VAL A 82 -2.29 -3.72 2.44
N PHE A 83 -2.96 -4.71 3.02
CA PHE A 83 -4.42 -4.83 3.03
C PHE A 83 -4.98 -4.73 4.43
N LEU A 84 -5.90 -3.80 4.65
CA LEU A 84 -6.55 -3.67 5.95
C LEU A 84 -7.50 -4.85 6.15
N SER A 85 -7.18 -5.75 7.08
CA SER A 85 -8.00 -6.96 7.28
C SER A 85 -9.19 -6.73 8.21
N ASP A 86 -10.09 -7.70 8.33
CA ASP A 86 -11.08 -7.80 9.40
C ASP A 86 -10.55 -8.55 10.64
N HIS A 87 -9.25 -8.83 10.69
CA HIS A 87 -8.61 -9.52 11.81
C HIS A 87 -8.21 -8.53 12.91
N TYR A 88 -8.81 -8.68 14.08
CA TYR A 88 -8.49 -7.93 15.29
C TYR A 88 -7.86 -8.85 16.33
N ASP A 89 -6.92 -8.30 17.09
CA ASP A 89 -6.27 -9.02 18.19
C ASP A 89 -5.89 -8.07 19.34
N VAL A 90 -5.52 -8.62 20.49
CA VAL A 90 -5.00 -7.89 21.65
C VAL A 90 -3.58 -8.35 21.96
N GLN A 91 -2.63 -7.46 21.77
CA GLN A 91 -1.20 -7.72 21.95
C GLN A 91 -0.61 -6.88 23.08
N SER A 92 0.56 -7.29 23.58
CA SER A 92 1.33 -6.46 24.52
C SER A 92 1.92 -5.25 23.80
N ALA A 93 1.88 -4.06 24.40
CA ALA A 93 2.52 -2.87 23.83
C ALA A 93 4.04 -3.05 23.66
N ASP A 94 4.66 -3.96 24.42
CA ASP A 94 6.08 -4.30 24.34
C ASP A 94 6.47 -4.97 23.01
N THR A 95 5.50 -5.46 22.24
CA THR A 95 5.74 -6.04 20.91
C THR A 95 5.86 -4.98 19.81
N ILE A 96 5.53 -3.72 20.09
CA ILE A 96 5.66 -2.62 19.15
C ILE A 96 7.15 -2.29 18.99
N GLU A 97 7.65 -2.29 17.76
CA GLU A 97 9.05 -2.00 17.44
C GLU A 97 9.22 -0.59 16.87
N GLY A 98 8.18 -0.05 16.25
CA GLY A 98 8.22 1.28 15.64
C GLY A 98 6.87 1.77 15.17
N LYS A 99 6.83 3.04 14.75
CA LYS A 99 5.70 3.62 14.02
C LYS A 99 5.97 3.49 12.52
N CYS A 100 4.90 3.28 11.76
CA CYS A 100 4.91 3.36 10.30
C CYS A 100 3.71 4.18 9.82
N ILE A 101 3.63 4.46 8.52
CA ILE A 101 2.51 5.19 7.93
C ILE A 101 1.89 4.32 6.85
N VAL A 102 0.60 4.01 6.97
CA VAL A 102 -0.18 3.41 5.88
C VAL A 102 -1.04 4.48 5.23
N HIS A 103 -0.63 4.91 4.05
CA HIS A 103 -1.34 5.91 3.24
C HIS A 103 -2.54 5.30 2.53
N SER A 104 -3.54 6.14 2.23
CA SER A 104 -4.45 5.79 1.14
C SER A 104 -3.66 5.76 -0.17
N PHE A 105 -4.05 4.89 -1.11
CA PHE A 105 -3.37 4.82 -2.41
C PHE A 105 -3.27 6.17 -3.12
N LYS A 106 -4.33 6.98 -3.07
CA LYS A 106 -4.35 8.35 -3.64
C LYS A 106 -3.29 9.27 -3.02
N ASN A 107 -3.01 9.12 -1.73
CA ASN A 107 -2.01 9.95 -1.05
C ASN A 107 -0.60 9.40 -1.31
N TYR A 108 -0.44 8.08 -1.30
CA TYR A 108 0.83 7.43 -1.61
C TYR A 108 1.36 7.82 -2.99
N THR A 109 0.50 7.83 -4.01
CA THR A 109 0.88 8.25 -5.39
C THR A 109 1.27 9.72 -5.52
N LYS A 110 1.18 10.52 -4.45
CA LYS A 110 1.57 11.93 -4.43
C LYS A 110 2.84 12.18 -3.63
N LEU A 111 3.43 11.14 -3.03
CA LEU A 111 4.67 11.27 -2.30
C LEU A 111 5.81 11.54 -3.28
N GLU A 112 6.63 12.55 -2.99
CA GLU A 112 7.85 12.84 -3.76
C GLU A 112 8.91 11.75 -3.53
N THR A 113 8.99 11.27 -2.29
CA THR A 113 9.89 10.17 -1.89
C THR A 113 9.14 9.21 -0.96
N VAL A 114 9.42 7.92 -1.12
CA VAL A 114 8.84 6.85 -0.29
C VAL A 114 9.91 6.38 0.70
N SER A 115 9.64 6.49 2.00
CA SER A 115 10.56 6.01 3.04
C SER A 115 10.41 4.51 3.31
N ALA A 116 11.27 3.97 4.17
CA ALA A 116 11.19 2.55 4.55
C ALA A 116 9.89 2.25 5.33
N GLU A 117 9.40 3.22 6.09
CA GLU A 117 8.21 3.15 6.95
C GLU A 117 6.91 3.56 6.26
N ASP A 118 6.96 3.94 4.98
CA ASP A 118 5.77 4.25 4.17
C ASP A 118 5.21 2.99 3.51
N TYR A 119 3.90 2.83 3.68
CA TYR A 119 3.08 1.78 3.09
C TYR A 119 1.84 2.39 2.47
N PHE A 120 1.11 1.63 1.67
CA PHE A 120 -0.20 2.05 1.20
C PHE A 120 -1.22 0.94 1.21
N CYS A 121 -2.47 1.34 1.34
CA CYS A 121 -3.62 0.45 1.32
C CYS A 121 -4.66 1.01 0.34
N ARG A 122 -5.18 0.13 -0.52
CA ARG A 122 -6.35 0.39 -1.39
C ARG A 122 -7.44 -0.67 -1.25
N PHE A 123 -7.17 -1.77 -0.56
CA PHE A 123 -8.11 -2.85 -0.36
C PHE A 123 -8.31 -3.15 1.11
N GLU A 124 -9.56 -3.43 1.49
CA GLU A 124 -9.86 -4.23 2.65
C GLU A 124 -9.79 -5.72 2.29
N TYR A 125 -9.30 -6.53 3.22
CA TYR A 125 -9.14 -7.97 3.07
C TYR A 125 -9.97 -8.72 4.11
N LYS A 126 -10.66 -9.78 3.68
CA LYS A 126 -11.42 -10.67 4.56
C LYS A 126 -10.56 -11.88 4.88
N ALA A 127 -9.94 -11.89 6.06
CA ALA A 127 -8.93 -12.89 6.43
C ALA A 127 -9.46 -14.34 6.41
N THR A 128 -10.77 -14.52 6.60
CA THR A 128 -11.43 -15.83 6.61
C THR A 128 -11.82 -16.34 5.22
N THR A 129 -12.18 -15.45 4.30
CA THR A 129 -12.73 -15.82 2.97
C THR A 129 -11.77 -15.54 1.83
N GLY A 130 -10.71 -14.76 2.07
CA GLY A 130 -9.79 -14.28 1.04
C GLY A 130 -10.38 -13.17 0.16
N GLY A 131 -11.57 -12.67 0.48
CA GLY A 131 -12.25 -11.63 -0.29
C GLY A 131 -11.58 -10.27 -0.16
N PHE A 132 -11.70 -9.45 -1.21
CA PHE A 132 -11.18 -8.08 -1.25
C PHE A 132 -12.31 -7.07 -1.46
N THR A 133 -12.15 -5.86 -0.90
CA THR A 133 -13.08 -4.74 -1.10
C THR A 133 -12.29 -3.45 -1.37
N PRO A 134 -12.60 -2.69 -2.44
CA PRO A 134 -13.64 -2.97 -3.43
C PRO A 134 -13.32 -4.21 -4.27
N ASP A 135 -14.37 -4.94 -4.67
CA ASP A 135 -14.25 -6.09 -5.58
C ASP A 135 -13.99 -5.65 -7.02
N ARG A 136 -14.06 -4.34 -7.32
CA ARG A 136 -13.74 -3.78 -8.63
C ARG A 136 -12.78 -2.62 -8.51
N VAL A 137 -11.78 -2.61 -9.37
CA VAL A 137 -10.79 -1.52 -9.46
C VAL A 137 -10.57 -1.06 -10.87
N ALA A 138 -10.14 0.19 -10.99
CA ALA A 138 -9.81 0.74 -12.28
C ALA A 138 -8.62 0.01 -12.90
N VAL A 139 -8.76 -0.32 -14.18
CA VAL A 139 -7.77 -1.05 -14.95
C VAL A 139 -7.30 -0.27 -16.16
N TYR A 140 -6.05 -0.50 -16.51
CA TYR A 140 -5.35 0.23 -17.55
C TYR A 140 -4.64 -0.72 -18.50
N CYS A 141 -4.15 -0.17 -19.60
CA CYS A 141 -3.45 -0.87 -20.65
C CYS A 141 -4.33 -1.94 -21.33
N LYS A 142 -3.78 -2.57 -22.37
CA LYS A 142 -4.42 -3.72 -23.04
C LYS A 142 -4.42 -5.00 -22.21
N CYS A 143 -3.61 -5.06 -21.14
CA CYS A 143 -3.62 -6.17 -20.21
C CYS A 143 -4.73 -6.05 -19.15
N GLU A 144 -5.42 -4.90 -19.09
CA GLU A 144 -6.53 -4.65 -18.18
C GLU A 144 -6.17 -4.95 -16.72
N MET A 145 -4.99 -4.49 -16.30
CA MET A 145 -4.50 -4.67 -14.93
C MET A 145 -4.63 -3.38 -14.13
N PRO A 146 -4.86 -3.46 -12.80
CA PRO A 146 -4.81 -2.31 -11.92
C PRO A 146 -3.42 -1.65 -11.94
N TYR A 147 -3.37 -0.34 -11.71
CA TYR A 147 -2.11 0.40 -11.68
C TYR A 147 -1.22 -0.07 -10.51
N ASN A 148 0.02 -0.47 -10.80
CA ASN A 148 1.04 -0.73 -9.80
C ASN A 148 1.94 0.52 -9.66
N PRO A 149 2.03 1.15 -8.47
CA PRO A 149 2.79 2.38 -8.29
C PRO A 149 4.31 2.21 -8.49
N ASP A 150 4.82 0.99 -8.45
CA ASP A 150 6.25 0.71 -8.67
C ASP A 150 6.60 0.62 -10.16
N HIS A 151 5.59 0.58 -11.05
CA HIS A 151 5.78 0.40 -12.48
C HIS A 151 5.46 1.68 -13.24
N VAL A 152 6.40 2.12 -14.07
CA VAL A 152 6.19 3.26 -14.98
C VAL A 152 5.21 2.89 -16.09
N MET A 153 4.22 3.75 -16.29
CA MET A 153 3.26 3.67 -17.38
C MET A 153 3.37 4.91 -18.29
N LEU A 154 3.06 4.71 -19.56
CA LEU A 154 3.07 5.76 -20.59
C LEU A 154 1.63 6.16 -20.93
N GLU A 155 1.33 7.45 -20.90
CA GLU A 155 0.07 7.99 -21.39
C GLU A 155 0.13 8.20 -22.91
N CYS A 156 -0.84 7.65 -23.65
CA CYS A 156 -0.95 7.93 -25.08
C CYS A 156 -1.52 9.35 -25.31
N ASN A 157 -0.79 10.19 -26.06
CA ASN A 157 -1.21 11.55 -26.38
C ASN A 157 -2.50 11.63 -27.21
N SER A 158 -2.89 10.55 -27.90
CA SER A 158 -4.12 10.46 -28.70
C SER A 158 -5.31 10.00 -27.87
N CYS A 159 -5.33 8.73 -27.41
CA CYS A 159 -6.49 8.17 -26.70
C CYS A 159 -6.51 8.45 -25.18
N LYS A 160 -5.45 9.04 -24.63
CA LYS A 160 -5.30 9.33 -23.19
C LYS A 160 -5.47 8.09 -22.31
N ASP A 161 -5.06 6.93 -22.82
CA ASP A 161 -5.00 5.66 -22.09
C ASP A 161 -3.56 5.34 -21.70
N TRP A 162 -3.40 4.50 -20.69
CA TRP A 162 -2.12 4.27 -20.01
C TRP A 162 -1.59 2.88 -20.31
N PHE A 163 -0.31 2.77 -20.66
CA PHE A 163 0.28 1.51 -21.12
C PHE A 163 1.56 1.17 -20.37
N HIS A 164 1.70 -0.10 -19.97
CA HIS A 164 2.98 -0.61 -19.47
C HIS A 164 3.98 -0.69 -20.61
N ARG A 165 5.24 -0.30 -20.37
CA ARG A 165 6.32 -0.35 -21.37
C ARG A 165 6.42 -1.69 -22.09
N HIS A 166 6.38 -2.79 -21.34
CA HIS A 166 6.52 -4.15 -21.87
C HIS A 166 5.34 -4.55 -22.74
N CYS A 167 4.11 -4.14 -22.37
CA CYS A 167 2.93 -4.45 -23.15
C CYS A 167 3.01 -3.81 -24.55
N VAL A 168 3.71 -2.70 -24.70
CA VAL A 168 3.84 -1.98 -25.97
C VAL A 168 5.23 -2.13 -26.60
N GLY A 169 6.04 -3.08 -26.10
CA GLY A 169 7.31 -3.45 -26.70
C GLY A 169 8.43 -2.42 -26.51
N LEU A 170 8.39 -1.60 -25.46
CA LEU A 170 9.41 -0.59 -25.17
C LEU A 170 10.37 -1.05 -24.06
N SER A 171 11.66 -0.78 -24.26
CA SER A 171 12.72 -0.94 -23.26
C SER A 171 12.74 0.25 -22.28
N GLU A 172 13.47 0.10 -21.16
CA GLU A 172 13.60 1.17 -20.17
C GLU A 172 14.33 2.40 -20.73
N GLU A 173 15.36 2.18 -21.54
CA GLU A 173 16.14 3.22 -22.20
C GLU A 173 15.28 4.03 -23.17
N GLN A 174 14.37 3.36 -23.89
CA GLN A 174 13.45 4.03 -24.80
C GLN A 174 12.50 4.93 -24.02
N VAL A 175 11.88 4.42 -22.94
CA VAL A 175 10.94 5.17 -22.09
C VAL A 175 11.54 6.46 -21.55
N LYS A 176 12.81 6.45 -21.13
CA LYS A 176 13.50 7.63 -20.60
C LYS A 176 13.54 8.82 -21.57
N HIS A 177 13.38 8.58 -22.86
CA HIS A 177 13.47 9.60 -23.91
C HIS A 177 12.14 9.80 -24.65
N VAL A 178 11.02 9.28 -24.14
CA VAL A 178 9.70 9.48 -24.77
C VAL A 178 9.05 10.76 -24.23
N ASP A 179 9.09 11.83 -25.03
CA ASP A 179 8.39 13.09 -24.72
C ASP A 179 6.89 13.02 -25.09
N ARG A 180 6.55 12.35 -26.20
CA ARG A 180 5.18 12.16 -26.67
C ARG A 180 5.00 10.71 -27.09
N TYR A 181 4.12 10.00 -26.40
CA TYR A 181 3.82 8.60 -26.68
C TYR A 181 2.52 8.48 -27.48
N ILE A 182 2.54 7.69 -28.56
CA ILE A 182 1.33 7.28 -29.27
C ILE A 182 1.28 5.75 -29.25
N CYS A 183 0.18 5.19 -28.76
CA CYS A 183 0.04 3.74 -28.65
C CYS A 183 -0.10 3.08 -30.02
N PRO A 184 0.22 1.78 -30.16
CA PRO A 184 0.16 1.08 -31.46
C PRO A 184 -1.20 1.16 -32.16
N THR A 185 -2.29 1.26 -31.40
CA THR A 185 -3.65 1.40 -31.94
C THR A 185 -3.95 2.80 -32.48
N CYS A 186 -3.26 3.83 -31.98
CA CYS A 186 -3.43 5.22 -32.42
C CYS A 186 -2.34 5.67 -33.40
N ALA A 187 -1.27 4.89 -33.55
CA ALA A 187 -0.21 5.20 -34.48
C ALA A 187 -0.78 5.11 -35.92
N PRO A 188 -0.59 6.15 -36.75
CA PRO A 188 -0.96 6.04 -38.15
C PRO A 188 -0.13 4.93 -38.81
N GLU A 189 -0.71 4.19 -39.75
CA GLU A 189 -0.09 3.07 -40.48
C GLU A 189 1.21 3.44 -41.24
N THR A 190 1.66 4.69 -41.18
CA THR A 190 2.90 5.17 -41.79
C THR A 190 3.59 6.19 -40.88
N VAL A 191 4.73 5.85 -40.29
CA VAL A 191 6.03 6.56 -40.37
C VAL A 191 6.98 6.09 -39.26
N LYS A 192 8.10 5.54 -39.73
CA LYS A 192 9.32 5.25 -38.99
C LYS A 192 9.94 6.57 -38.48
N LYS A 193 10.36 6.58 -37.21
CA LYS A 193 11.41 7.41 -36.58
C LYS A 193 11.47 8.91 -36.95
N SER A 194 11.30 9.78 -35.96
CA SER A 194 12.16 10.97 -35.82
C SER A 194 12.23 11.46 -34.37
N ASN A 195 13.47 11.68 -33.94
CA ASN A 195 13.89 12.28 -32.68
C ASN A 195 13.62 13.78 -32.66
N GLY A 196 13.40 14.34 -31.47
CA GLY A 196 13.47 15.78 -31.21
C GLY A 196 13.11 16.08 -29.76
N SER A 197 14.15 16.29 -28.93
CA SER A 197 14.07 16.55 -27.49
C SER A 197 13.46 17.91 -27.13
N SER A 198 12.63 17.94 -26.08
CA SER A 198 12.72 19.01 -25.06
C SER A 198 12.00 18.63 -23.77
N HIS A 199 12.72 18.73 -22.65
CA HIS A 199 12.38 18.20 -21.34
C HIS A 199 11.20 18.89 -20.65
N LYS A 200 10.18 18.10 -20.26
CA LYS A 200 9.42 18.24 -19.01
C LYS A 200 8.93 16.86 -18.54
N THR A 201 9.11 16.56 -17.25
CA THR A 201 8.56 15.38 -16.58
C THR A 201 7.02 15.45 -16.56
N PRO A 202 6.27 14.40 -16.97
CA PRO A 202 4.83 14.44 -16.87
C PRO A 202 4.36 13.98 -15.48
N ASP A 203 3.94 14.93 -14.66
CA ASP A 203 3.06 14.78 -13.48
C ASP A 203 1.61 14.39 -13.87
N ALA A 204 1.43 13.62 -14.93
CA ALA A 204 0.10 13.26 -15.42
C ALA A 204 -0.38 11.97 -14.73
N LYS A 205 -1.66 11.95 -14.36
CA LYS A 205 -2.30 10.83 -13.65
C LYS A 205 -3.25 10.08 -14.59
N PRO A 206 -3.45 8.78 -14.38
CA PRO A 206 -4.46 8.04 -15.12
C PRO A 206 -5.88 8.50 -14.78
N ASP A 207 -6.62 8.91 -15.81
CA ASP A 207 -8.07 9.12 -15.71
C ASP A 207 -8.79 7.74 -15.69
N LEU A 208 -9.82 7.62 -14.86
CA LEU A 208 -10.51 6.37 -14.56
C LEU A 208 -11.46 5.99 -15.71
N LYS A 209 -10.98 5.20 -16.67
CA LYS A 209 -11.77 4.82 -17.88
C LYS A 209 -12.43 3.44 -17.84
N ARG A 210 -11.84 2.45 -17.17
CA ARG A 210 -12.30 1.05 -17.17
C ARG A 210 -12.19 0.44 -15.78
N GLN A 211 -13.12 -0.44 -15.40
CA GLN A 211 -13.09 -1.17 -14.12
C GLN A 211 -13.25 -2.68 -14.35
N ARG A 212 -12.55 -3.50 -13.54
CA ARG A 212 -12.71 -4.96 -13.53
C ARG A 212 -12.75 -5.52 -12.12
N ARG A 213 -13.34 -6.72 -12.02
CA ARG A 213 -13.33 -7.55 -10.83
C ARG A 213 -11.97 -8.18 -10.57
#